data_AF-A0A3N7CYB2-F1
#
_entry.id   AF-A0A3N7CYB2-F1
#
_cell.length_a   1.000
_cell.length_b   1.000
_cell.length_c   1.000
_cell.angle_alpha   90.00
_cell.angle_beta   90.00
_cell.angle_gamma   90.00
#
_symmetry.space_group_name_H-M   'P 1'
#
loop_
_entity.id
_entity.type
_entity.pdbx_description
1 polymer ?
#
loop_
_entity_poly.entity_id
_entity_poly.type
_entity_poly.pdbx_seq_one_letter_code
_entity_poly.pdbx_strand_id
1 'polypeptide(L)'
;MAFARKNNRSNNSRSDNNGGSQKKHSGCKYKATSKNGSPVTTGWNYSRRHGLVTFLCVTTKNTEVHTSKSGKEWLNVMVKVTKPMCADTLVSGLMERHTGKVIVKEMGIVLNPKAPNGGYCGKYGS
;
A
#
# COMPACT_ATOMS: atom_id res chain seq x y z
N MET A 1 -16.92 66.48 -26.23
CA MET A 1 -17.65 65.20 -26.18
C MET A 1 -16.64 64.08 -25.97
N ALA A 2 -16.67 63.41 -24.81
CA ALA A 2 -15.76 62.31 -24.49
C ALA A 2 -16.61 61.12 -24.01
N PHE A 3 -16.59 60.02 -24.76
CA PHE A 3 -17.28 58.78 -24.38
C PHE A 3 -16.32 57.89 -23.61
N ALA A 4 -16.52 57.80 -22.29
CA ALA A 4 -15.81 56.87 -21.43
C ALA A 4 -16.27 55.42 -21.73
N ARG A 5 -15.37 54.58 -22.26
CA ARG A 5 -15.61 53.14 -22.43
C ARG A 5 -15.53 52.44 -21.07
N LYS A 6 -16.69 52.06 -20.55
CA LYS A 6 -16.85 51.24 -19.34
C LYS A 6 -16.46 49.79 -19.66
N ASN A 7 -15.18 49.46 -19.53
CA ASN A 7 -14.72 48.07 -19.65
C ASN A 7 -15.14 47.28 -18.41
N ASN A 8 -16.26 46.56 -18.51
CA ASN A 8 -16.63 45.48 -17.61
C ASN A 8 -15.59 44.34 -17.75
N ARG A 9 -14.49 44.42 -16.99
CA ARG A 9 -13.65 43.24 -16.69
C ARG A 9 -14.42 42.37 -15.71
N SER A 10 -15.26 41.46 -16.21
CA SER A 10 -15.71 40.32 -15.42
C SER A 10 -14.49 39.42 -15.18
N ASN A 11 -13.85 39.62 -14.04
CA ASN A 11 -12.94 38.65 -13.45
C ASN A 11 -13.78 37.42 -13.08
N ASN A 12 -13.97 36.52 -14.04
CA ASN A 12 -14.47 35.19 -13.76
C ASN A 12 -13.31 34.36 -13.18
N SER A 13 -12.92 34.69 -11.95
CA SER A 13 -12.11 33.81 -11.12
C SER A 13 -12.98 32.62 -10.74
N ARG A 14 -13.05 31.63 -11.64
CA ARG A 14 -13.49 30.28 -11.30
C ARG A 14 -12.48 29.71 -10.31
N SER A 15 -12.70 30.05 -9.05
CA SER A 15 -12.16 29.37 -7.90
C SER A 15 -12.77 27.97 -7.89
N ASP A 16 -12.16 27.07 -8.66
CA ASP A 16 -12.39 25.63 -8.58
C ASP A 16 -11.94 25.17 -7.19
N ASN A 17 -12.86 25.27 -6.22
CA ASN A 17 -12.77 24.69 -4.89
C ASN A 17 -12.92 23.16 -5.03
N ASN A 18 -11.99 22.54 -5.77
CA ASN A 18 -11.94 21.11 -5.93
C ASN A 18 -11.06 20.54 -4.82
N GLY A 19 -11.69 20.20 -3.69
CA GLY A 19 -11.10 19.44 -2.58
C GLY A 19 -10.75 18.01 -2.99
N GLY A 20 -9.92 17.88 -4.03
CA GLY A 20 -9.43 16.62 -4.55
C GLY A 20 -8.58 15.95 -3.49
N SER A 21 -9.12 14.89 -2.87
CA SER A 21 -8.38 14.03 -1.96
C SER A 21 -7.03 13.66 -2.57
N GLN A 22 -5.94 13.94 -1.85
CA GLN A 22 -4.59 13.62 -2.30
C GLN A 22 -4.53 12.14 -2.72
N LYS A 23 -4.07 11.88 -3.95
CA LYS A 23 -3.99 10.51 -4.47
C LYS A 23 -3.10 9.66 -3.56
N LYS A 24 -3.58 8.49 -3.17
CA LYS A 24 -2.80 7.55 -2.36
C LYS A 24 -1.59 7.06 -3.16
N HIS A 25 -0.43 7.02 -2.51
CA HIS A 25 0.79 6.46 -3.08
C HIS A 25 1.06 5.02 -2.59
N SER A 26 0.21 4.49 -1.72
CA SER A 26 0.28 3.10 -1.30
C SER A 26 -1.06 2.56 -0.83
N GLY A 27 -1.15 1.24 -0.76
CA GLY A 27 -2.31 0.53 -0.24
C GLY A 27 -1.96 -0.89 0.15
N CYS A 28 -2.80 -1.46 1.01
CA CYS A 28 -2.67 -2.83 1.46
C CYS A 28 -4.05 -3.42 1.75
N LYS A 29 -4.25 -4.69 1.40
CA LYS A 29 -5.49 -5.44 1.65
C LYS A 29 -5.15 -6.81 2.21
N TYR A 30 -5.98 -7.28 3.12
CA TYR A 30 -5.87 -8.61 3.70
C TYR A 30 -7.11 -9.42 3.37
N LYS A 31 -6.91 -10.69 3.03
CA LYS A 31 -7.95 -11.70 2.89
C LYS A 31 -7.57 -12.87 3.79
N ALA A 32 -8.35 -13.08 4.85
CA ALA A 32 -8.14 -14.19 5.78
C ALA A 32 -8.27 -15.56 5.11
N THR A 33 -9.16 -15.67 4.12
CA THR A 33 -9.37 -16.88 3.33
C THR A 33 -9.24 -16.51 1.85
N SER A 34 -8.15 -16.93 1.22
CA SER A 34 -8.03 -16.90 -0.24
C SER A 34 -8.79 -18.07 -0.87
N LYS A 35 -8.84 -18.13 -2.21
CA LYS A 35 -9.44 -19.25 -2.95
C LYS A 35 -8.86 -20.62 -2.55
N ASN A 36 -7.62 -20.63 -2.03
CA ASN A 36 -6.91 -21.83 -1.62
C ASN A 36 -6.94 -22.04 -0.08
N GLY A 37 -7.85 -21.37 0.64
CA GLY A 37 -8.00 -21.50 2.10
C GLY A 37 -6.93 -20.81 2.94
N SER A 38 -5.88 -20.25 2.33
CA SER A 38 -4.76 -19.62 3.04
C SER A 38 -4.91 -18.10 3.16
N PRO A 39 -4.41 -17.49 4.25
CA PRO A 39 -4.39 -16.03 4.39
C PRO A 39 -3.46 -15.39 3.36
N VAL A 40 -3.93 -14.33 2.71
CA VAL A 40 -3.17 -13.59 1.68
C VAL A 40 -3.25 -12.11 1.97
N THR A 41 -2.08 -11.47 2.03
CA THR A 41 -1.95 -10.01 2.07
C THR A 41 -1.42 -9.52 0.74
N THR A 42 -2.07 -8.52 0.16
CA THR A 42 -1.58 -7.83 -1.03
C THR A 42 -1.33 -6.36 -0.75
N GLY A 43 -0.25 -5.83 -1.29
CA GLY A 43 0.14 -4.43 -1.14
C GLY A 43 0.55 -3.82 -2.46
N TRP A 44 0.53 -2.51 -2.51
CA TRP A 44 1.11 -1.74 -3.60
C TRP A 44 1.70 -0.44 -3.08
N ASN A 45 2.76 0.02 -3.74
CA ASN A 45 3.42 1.28 -3.46
C ASN A 45 3.87 1.91 -4.79
N TYR A 46 3.60 3.19 -4.97
CA TYR A 46 4.09 3.97 -6.10
C TYR A 46 5.49 4.52 -5.81
N SER A 47 6.46 4.05 -6.59
CA SER A 47 7.82 4.56 -6.61
C SER A 47 8.03 5.51 -7.79
N ARG A 48 8.65 6.66 -7.56
CA ARG A 48 9.04 7.58 -8.65
C ARG A 48 10.03 6.94 -9.64
N ARG A 49 10.87 6.01 -9.16
CA ARG A 49 11.90 5.34 -9.98
C ARG A 49 11.36 4.13 -10.74
N HIS A 50 10.47 3.36 -10.10
CA HIS A 50 10.04 2.06 -10.62
C HIS A 50 8.55 2.01 -11.00
N GLY A 51 7.78 3.08 -10.82
CA GLY A 51 6.34 3.06 -11.01
C GLY A 51 5.62 2.25 -9.93
N LEU A 52 4.54 1.54 -10.31
CA LEU A 52 3.71 0.76 -9.39
C LEU A 52 4.41 -0.54 -8.98
N VAL A 53 4.89 -0.60 -7.74
CA VAL A 53 5.41 -1.83 -7.14
C VAL A 53 4.28 -2.56 -6.45
N THR A 54 4.10 -3.84 -6.76
CA THR A 54 3.09 -4.69 -6.10
C THR A 54 3.74 -5.79 -5.28
N PHE A 55 3.04 -6.16 -4.22
CA PHE A 55 3.48 -7.13 -3.23
C PHE A 55 2.37 -8.17 -3.04
N LEU A 56 2.71 -9.43 -3.21
CA LEU A 56 1.82 -10.56 -2.95
C LEU A 56 2.46 -11.44 -1.88
N CYS A 57 1.87 -11.44 -0.69
CA CYS A 57 2.32 -12.23 0.45
C CYS A 57 1.47 -13.48 0.55
N VAL A 58 2.09 -14.63 0.36
CA VAL A 58 1.44 -15.95 0.40
C VAL A 58 2.14 -16.85 1.42
N THR A 59 1.36 -17.65 2.13
CA THR A 59 1.89 -18.74 2.95
C THR A 59 2.35 -19.88 2.04
N THR A 60 3.47 -20.48 2.38
CA THR A 60 3.97 -21.70 1.72
C THR A 60 3.48 -22.95 2.45
N LYS A 61 3.64 -24.14 1.86
CA LYS A 61 3.23 -25.41 2.49
C LYS A 61 3.93 -25.66 3.84
N ASN A 62 5.13 -25.12 4.02
CA ASN A 62 5.96 -25.29 5.23
C ASN A 62 5.88 -24.05 6.14
N THR A 63 4.75 -23.34 6.14
CA THR A 63 4.60 -22.16 6.98
C THR A 63 4.41 -22.58 8.43
N GLU A 64 5.43 -22.33 9.25
CA GLU A 64 5.34 -22.49 10.70
C GLU A 64 4.61 -21.30 11.34
N VAL A 65 3.81 -21.60 12.36
CA VAL A 65 3.15 -20.59 13.20
C VAL A 65 3.98 -20.39 14.45
N HIS A 66 4.50 -19.18 14.65
CA HIS A 66 5.25 -18.82 15.84
C HIS A 66 4.40 -17.90 16.73
N THR A 67 4.13 -18.35 17.95
CA THR A 67 3.42 -17.54 18.94
C THR A 67 4.43 -16.71 19.73
N SER A 68 4.29 -15.39 19.65
CA SER A 68 5.09 -14.45 20.43
C SER A 68 4.67 -14.43 21.90
N LYS A 69 5.55 -13.93 22.79
CA LYS A 69 5.26 -13.76 24.23
C LYS A 69 4.02 -12.91 24.51
N SER A 70 3.63 -12.02 23.59
CA SER A 70 2.42 -11.20 23.67
C SER A 70 1.16 -11.90 23.14
N GLY A 71 1.22 -13.20 22.84
CA GLY A 71 0.09 -13.98 22.31
C GLY A 71 -0.23 -13.75 20.83
N LYS A 72 0.62 -13.01 20.09
CA LYS A 72 0.41 -12.80 18.65
C LYS A 72 1.02 -13.94 17.86
N GLU A 73 0.26 -14.49 16.93
CA GLU A 73 0.69 -15.52 16.00
C GLU A 73 1.30 -14.91 14.73
N TRP A 74 2.53 -15.33 14.43
CA TRP A 74 3.31 -14.91 13.28
C TRP A 74 3.55 -16.09 12.34
N LEU A 75 3.44 -15.83 11.05
CA LEU A 75 3.58 -16.79 9.97
C LEU A 75 4.74 -16.38 9.08
N ASN A 76 5.59 -17.33 8.70
CA ASN A 76 6.57 -17.10 7.65
C ASN A 76 5.88 -17.09 6.29
N VAL A 77 5.93 -15.96 5.58
CA VAL A 77 5.32 -15.80 4.27
C VAL A 77 6.38 -15.54 3.21
N MET A 78 6.09 -16.01 2.00
CA MET A 78 6.85 -15.63 0.83
C MET A 78 6.20 -14.42 0.21
N VAL A 79 7.00 -13.38 -0.05
CA VAL A 79 6.54 -12.13 -0.65
C VAL A 79 7.08 -12.03 -2.06
N LYS A 80 6.16 -12.09 -3.02
CA LYS A 80 6.46 -11.80 -4.41
C LYS A 80 6.37 -10.29 -4.63
N VAL A 81 7.48 -9.71 -5.08
CA VAL A 81 7.62 -8.30 -5.41
C VAL A 81 7.67 -8.16 -6.92
N THR A 82 6.70 -7.47 -7.49
CA THR A 82 6.64 -7.22 -8.93
C THR A 82 6.85 -5.73 -9.18
N LYS A 83 7.78 -5.42 -10.08
CA LYS A 83 8.08 -4.06 -10.55
C LYS A 83 7.97 -4.03 -12.08
N PRO A 84 7.43 -2.95 -12.67
CA PRO A 84 7.40 -2.77 -14.12
C PRO A 84 8.78 -2.98 -14.75
N MET A 85 8.82 -3.76 -15.84
CA MET A 85 10.03 -4.01 -16.64
C MET A 85 11.20 -4.66 -15.88
N CYS A 86 10.94 -5.27 -14.71
CA CYS A 86 11.93 -5.98 -13.92
C CYS A 86 11.48 -7.43 -13.70
N ALA A 87 12.42 -8.34 -13.46
CA ALA A 87 12.09 -9.68 -12.99
C ALA A 87 11.45 -9.63 -11.60
N ASP A 88 10.52 -10.56 -11.36
CA ASP A 88 9.89 -10.72 -10.06
C ASP A 88 10.94 -11.16 -9.03
N THR A 89 10.88 -10.57 -7.83
CA THR A 89 11.76 -10.93 -6.71
C THR A 89 10.95 -11.63 -5.64
N LEU A 90 11.46 -12.75 -5.12
CA LEU A 90 10.87 -13.45 -3.98
C LEU A 90 11.71 -13.16 -2.74
N VAL A 91 11.06 -12.64 -1.69
CA VAL A 91 11.71 -12.34 -0.41
C VAL A 91 10.92 -12.96 0.73
N SER A 92 11.60 -13.22 1.84
CA SER A 92 10.97 -13.70 3.06
C SER A 92 10.27 -12.55 3.80
N GLY A 93 9.15 -12.86 4.45
CA GLY A 93 8.41 -11.90 5.27
C GLY A 93 7.75 -12.58 6.46
N LEU A 94 7.43 -11.77 7.47
CA LEU A 94 6.74 -12.22 8.67
C LEU A 94 5.34 -11.61 8.70
N MET A 95 4.29 -12.44 8.68
CA MET A 95 2.89 -12.02 8.67
C MET A 95 2.21 -12.30 10.01
N GLU A 96 1.54 -11.32 10.59
CA GLU A 96 0.63 -11.55 11.72
C GLU A 96 -0.69 -12.14 11.23
N ARG A 97 -1.07 -13.32 11.73
CA ARG A 97 -2.21 -14.10 11.23
C ARG A 97 -3.55 -13.36 11.29
N HIS A 98 -3.80 -12.61 12.36
CA HIS A 98 -5.11 -11.98 12.56
C HIS A 98 -5.25 -10.61 11.88
N THR A 99 -4.17 -9.87 11.73
CA THR A 99 -4.21 -8.52 11.16
C THR A 99 -3.82 -8.49 9.69
N GLY A 100 -3.13 -9.53 9.21
CA GLY A 100 -2.52 -9.57 7.88
C GLY A 100 -1.33 -8.60 7.75
N LYS A 101 -0.83 -8.04 8.86
CA LYS A 101 0.33 -7.15 8.84
C LYS A 101 1.57 -7.96 8.46
N VAL A 102 2.28 -7.55 7.41
CA VAL A 102 3.49 -8.21 6.94
C VAL A 102 4.69 -7.29 7.12
N ILE A 103 5.77 -7.82 7.67
CA ILE A 103 7.05 -7.14 7.80
C ILE A 103 8.04 -7.85 6.88
N VAL A 104 8.62 -7.10 5.95
CA VAL A 104 9.67 -7.57 5.03
C VAL A 104 10.96 -6.91 5.46
N LYS A 105 11.70 -7.58 6.35
CA LYS A 105 12.89 -7.01 7.01
C LYS A 105 14.00 -6.69 6.01
N GLU A 106 14.26 -7.58 5.06
CA GLU A 106 15.30 -7.43 4.04
C GLU A 106 15.11 -6.17 3.18
N MET A 107 13.86 -5.79 2.91
CA MET A 107 13.53 -4.59 2.13
C MET A 107 13.29 -3.36 3.00
N GLY A 108 13.23 -3.50 4.33
CA GLY A 108 12.78 -2.45 5.23
C GLY A 108 11.37 -1.95 4.88
N ILE A 109 10.45 -2.85 4.53
CA ILE A 109 9.07 -2.51 4.13
C ILE A 109 8.06 -3.19 5.06
N VAL A 110 6.95 -2.51 5.34
CA VAL A 110 5.80 -3.02 6.07
C VAL A 110 4.54 -2.87 5.24
N LEU A 111 3.71 -3.91 5.27
CA LEU A 111 2.36 -3.94 4.75
C LEU A 111 1.40 -3.97 5.94
N ASN A 112 0.56 -2.97 6.08
CA ASN A 112 -0.42 -2.87 7.14
C ASN A 112 -1.83 -2.67 6.55
N PRO A 113 -2.64 -3.73 6.43
CA PRO A 113 -4.01 -3.65 5.94
C PRO A 113 -4.92 -2.79 6.82
N LYS A 114 -4.67 -2.78 8.15
CA LYS A 114 -5.49 -2.07 9.15
C LYS A 114 -5.07 -0.61 9.38
N ALA A 115 -4.20 -0.06 8.52
CA ALA A 115 -3.87 1.36 8.60
C ALA A 115 -5.11 2.23 8.28
N PRO A 116 -5.35 3.35 9.01
CA PRO A 116 -6.58 4.16 8.91
C PRO A 116 -6.98 4.60 7.50
N ASN A 117 -6.00 4.76 6.61
CA ASN A 117 -6.22 5.28 5.26
C ASN A 117 -6.59 4.20 4.24
N GLY A 118 -7.17 3.07 4.64
CA GLY A 118 -7.46 1.93 3.74
C GLY A 118 -6.21 1.14 3.37
N GLY A 119 -5.37 0.89 4.38
CA GLY A 119 -4.14 0.12 4.27
C GLY A 119 -2.92 0.92 3.79
N TYR A 120 -1.75 0.50 4.26
CA TYR A 120 -0.45 1.13 4.03
C TYR A 120 0.58 0.10 3.56
N CYS A 121 1.42 0.49 2.61
CA CYS A 121 2.60 -0.26 2.21
C CYS A 121 3.78 0.73 2.04
N GLY A 122 4.85 0.57 2.79
CA GLY A 122 5.97 1.51 2.77
C GLY A 122 7.05 1.18 3.80
N LYS A 123 7.88 2.17 4.15
CA LYS A 123 9.05 1.96 5.01
C LYS A 123 8.66 1.35 6.37
N TYR A 124 9.42 0.33 6.79
CA TYR A 124 9.37 -0.27 8.11
C TYR A 124 10.40 0.42 9.00
N GLY A 125 9.93 1.00 10.12
CA GLY A 125 10.77 1.78 11.02
C GLY A 125 10.96 3.24 10.58
N SER A 126 11.28 4.10 11.55
CA SER A 126 11.63 5.51 11.38
C SER A 126 12.98 5.68 10.70
#